data_AF-A0A2T3QGT1-F1
#
_entry.id   AF-A0A2T3QGT1-F1
#
_cell.length_a   1.000
_cell.length_b   1.000
_cell.length_c   1.000
_cell.angle_alpha   90.00
_cell.angle_beta   90.00
_cell.angle_gamma   90.00
#
_symmetry.space_group_name_H-M   'P 1'
#
loop_
_entity.id
_entity.type
_entity.pdbx_description
1 polymer ?
#
loop_
_entity_poly.entity_id
_entity_poly.type
_entity_poly.pdbx_seq_one_letter_code
_entity_poly.pdbx_strand_id
1 'polypeptide(L)' 'MAILNKTGLQDHPILQPFRLNGRWYLPEEKTIALHPSQTAFLLMNGKIGEAINLPKSQPKETKGQAV' A
#
# COMPACT_ATOMS: atom_id res chain seq x y z
N MET A 1 -18.86 -5.91 -20.78
CA MET A 1 -18.58 -4.48 -21.00
C MET A 1 -17.54 -4.05 -19.97
N ALA A 2 -16.27 -3.93 -20.36
CA ALA A 2 -15.23 -3.44 -19.45
C ALA A 2 -15.34 -1.91 -19.37
N ILE A 3 -15.59 -1.39 -18.17
CA ILE A 3 -15.71 0.04 -17.92
C ILE A 3 -14.28 0.58 -17.81
N LEU A 4 -13.83 1.32 -18.84
CA LEU A 4 -12.51 1.95 -18.86
C LEU A 4 -12.53 3.16 -17.93
N ASN A 5 -12.29 2.94 -16.63
CA ASN A 5 -12.07 4.02 -15.69
C ASN A 5 -10.79 4.77 -16.09
N LYS A 6 -10.88 6.10 -16.24
CA LYS A 6 -9.86 7.01 -16.81
C LYS A 6 -8.52 7.08 -16.03
N THR A 7 -8.29 6.21 -15.06
CA THR A 7 -7.07 6.13 -14.24
C THR A 7 -6.02 5.14 -14.75
N GLY A 8 -6.19 4.56 -15.95
CA GLY A 8 -5.18 3.70 -16.59
C GLY A 8 -5.06 2.29 -15.99
N LEU A 9 -5.75 1.99 -14.89
CA LEU A 9 -5.84 0.65 -14.32
C LEU A 9 -6.97 -0.10 -14.99
N GLN A 10 -6.61 -1.09 -15.81
CA GLN A 10 -7.57 -1.96 -16.48
C GLN A 10 -8.06 -3.04 -15.51
N ASP A 11 -9.34 -2.96 -15.12
CA ASP A 11 -9.97 -3.92 -14.22
C ASP A 11 -10.31 -5.25 -14.93
N HIS A 12 -9.31 -5.97 -15.41
CA HIS A 12 -9.52 -7.31 -15.98
C HIS A 12 -9.78 -8.35 -14.89
N PRO A 13 -10.76 -9.26 -15.04
CA PRO A 13 -11.03 -10.32 -14.07
C PRO A 13 -9.80 -11.20 -13.77
N ILE A 14 -8.97 -11.48 -14.78
CA ILE A 14 -7.73 -12.24 -14.61
C ILE A 14 -6.74 -11.57 -13.64
N LEU A 15 -6.85 -10.25 -13.45
CA LEU A 15 -5.99 -9.48 -12.56
C LEU A 15 -6.54 -9.38 -11.13
N GLN A 16 -7.77 -9.82 -10.86
CA GLN A 16 -8.37 -9.76 -9.52
C GLN A 16 -7.59 -10.55 -8.46
N PRO A 17 -7.06 -11.76 -8.73
CA PRO A 17 -6.31 -12.54 -7.73
C PRO A 17 -5.01 -11.87 -7.27
N PHE A 18 -4.47 -10.92 -8.05
CA PHE A 18 -3.24 -10.20 -7.73
C PHE A 18 -3.47 -8.97 -6.86
N ARG A 19 -4.73 -8.60 -6.61
CA ARG A 19 -5.07 -7.47 -5.75
C ARG A 19 -5.04 -7.89 -4.30
N LEU A 20 -4.26 -7.17 -3.50
CA LEU A 20 -4.31 -7.35 -2.07
C LEU A 20 -5.64 -6.75 -1.55
N ASN A 21 -6.49 -7.60 -0.99
CA ASN A 21 -7.83 -7.24 -0.50
C ASN A 21 -8.69 -6.50 -1.55
N GLY A 22 -8.59 -6.88 -2.82
CA GLY A 22 -9.38 -6.28 -3.91
C GLY A 22 -8.91 -4.91 -4.38
N ARG A 23 -7.82 -4.37 -3.81
CA ARG A 23 -7.25 -3.06 -4.14
C ARG A 23 -5.88 -3.19 -4.81
N TRP A 24 -5.60 -2.28 -5.75
CA TRP A 24 -4.26 -2.04 -6.27
C TRP A 24 -3.50 -1.12 -5.31
N TYR A 25 -2.27 -1.52 -4.95
CA TYR A 25 -1.35 -0.69 -4.18
C TYR A 25 -0.29 -0.14 -5.11
N LEU A 26 -0.10 1.17 -5.05
CA LEU A 26 0.93 1.84 -5.83
C LEU A 26 2.22 2.01 -5.00
N PRO A 27 3.41 1.99 -5.63
CA PRO A 27 4.68 2.19 -4.92
C PRO A 27 4.74 3.49 -4.09
N GLU A 28 4.03 4.55 -4.52
CA GLU A 28 3.98 5.84 -3.84
C GLU A 28 3.31 5.77 -2.46
N GLU A 29 2.47 4.75 -2.21
CA GLU A 29 1.77 4.56 -0.93
C GLU A 29 2.72 4.13 0.19
N LYS A 30 3.91 3.60 -0.16
CA LYS A 30 5.02 3.17 0.71
C LYS A 30 4.68 2.11 1.77
N THR A 31 3.40 1.85 2.02
CA THR A 31 2.90 0.98 3.08
C THR A 31 1.66 0.24 2.58
N ILE A 32 1.50 -1.00 3.05
CA ILE A 32 0.32 -1.82 2.77
C ILE A 32 -0.33 -2.22 4.09
N ALA A 33 -1.65 -2.12 4.15
CA ALA A 33 -2.41 -2.61 5.30
C ALA A 33 -2.68 -4.11 5.13
N LEU A 34 -2.24 -4.91 6.09
CA LEU A 34 -2.44 -6.35 6.10
C LEU A 34 -3.52 -6.73 7.09
N HIS A 35 -4.31 -7.75 6.76
CA HIS A 35 -5.21 -8.37 7.73
C HIS A 35 -4.38 -9.14 8.79
N PRO A 36 -4.80 -9.20 10.06
CA PRO A 36 -4.04 -9.89 11.11
C PRO A 36 -3.61 -11.32 10.77
N SER A 37 -4.46 -12.08 10.05
CA SER A 37 -4.10 -13.44 9.59
C SER A 37 -2.97 -13.45 8.54
N GLN A 38 -2.94 -12.47 7.63
CA GLN A 38 -1.87 -12.30 6.65
C GLN A 38 -0.57 -11.89 7.34
N THR A 39 -0.66 -10.95 8.29
CA THR A 39 0.48 -10.51 9.09
C THR A 39 1.08 -11.68 9.87
N ALA A 40 0.26 -12.48 10.56
CA ALA A 40 0.72 -13.64 11.31
C ALA A 40 1.42 -14.66 10.39
N PHE A 41 0.81 -14.99 9.25
CA PHE A 41 1.41 -15.90 8.28
C PHE A 41 2.76 -15.40 7.74
N LEU A 42 2.85 -14.11 7.37
CA LEU A 42 4.07 -13.53 6.82
C LEU A 42 5.17 -13.42 7.86
N LEU A 43 4.82 -13.10 9.12
CA LEU A 43 5.74 -13.04 10.25
C LEU A 43 6.32 -14.44 10.55
N MET A 44 5.45 -15.46 10.62
CA MET A 44 5.87 -16.85 10.87
C MET A 44 6.78 -17.41 9.77
N ASN A 45 6.58 -16.96 8.52
CA ASN A 45 7.42 -17.36 7.39
C ASN A 45 8.67 -16.49 7.20
N GLY A 46 8.93 -15.54 8.11
CA GLY A 46 10.07 -14.63 8.03
C GLY A 46 10.05 -13.69 6.81
N LYS A 47 8.86 -13.46 6.22
CA LYS A 47 8.68 -12.55 5.06
C LYS A 47 8.55 -11.10 5.48
N ILE A 48 8.18 -10.83 6.73
CA ILE A 48 8.14 -9.51 7.36
C ILE A 48 8.73 -9.61 8.77
N GLY A 49 9.30 -8.49 9.26
CA GLY A 49 9.75 -8.38 10.65
C GLY A 49 8.62 -7.97 11.60
N GLU A 50 8.92 -7.95 12.90
CA GLU A 50 8.02 -7.35 13.89
C GLU A 50 7.71 -5.89 13.56
N ALA A 51 6.49 -5.46 13.87
CA ALA A 51 6.07 -4.09 13.63
C ALA A 51 6.90 -3.14 14.48
N ILE A 52 7.81 -2.40 13.85
CA ILE A 52 8.55 -1.34 14.50
C ILE A 52 7.58 -0.15 14.64
N ASN A 53 7.22 0.19 15.87
CA ASN A 53 6.56 1.46 16.17
C ASN A 53 7.57 2.60 15.96
N LEU A 54 7.85 2.96 14.71
CA LEU A 54 8.62 4.17 14.44
C LEU A 54 7.76 5.37 14.87
N PRO A 55 8.26 6.27 15.74
CA PRO A 55 7.60 7.53 15.98
C PRO A 55 7.46 8.23 14.63
N LYS A 56 6.23 8.60 14.26
CA LYS A 56 5.96 9.35 13.03
C LYS A 56 6.78 10.63 13.04
N SER A 57 7.93 10.65 12.39
CA SER A 57 8.60 11.88 12.00
C SER A 57 7.71 12.54 10.95
N GLN A 58 6.79 13.39 11.42
CA GLN A 58 6.07 14.32 10.57
C GLN A 58 7.12 15.11 9.76
N PRO A 59 7.07 15.10 8.42
CA PRO A 59 7.86 16.05 7.66
C PRO A 59 7.32 17.44 8.02
N LYS A 60 8.16 18.25 8.69
CA LYS A 60 7.89 19.67 8.87
C LYS A 60 7.91 20.29 7.47
N GLU A 61 6.76 20.78 7.02
CA GLU A 61 6.69 21.68 5.87
C GLU A 61 7.44 22.97 6.22
N THR A 62 8.68 23.09 5.78
CA THR A 62 9.39 24.37 5.75
C THR A 62 8.79 25.21 4.63
N LYS A 63 7.80 26.04 4.98
CA LYS A 63 7.42 27.21 4.17
C LYS A 63 8.69 28.07 3.96
N GLY A 64 9.26 28.02 2.77
CA GLY A 64 10.22 29.01 2.32
C GLY A 64 9.52 30.36 2.21
N GLN A 65 9.84 31.27 3.13
CA GLN A 65 9.64 32.70 2.92
C GLN A 65 10.67 33.15 1.88
N ALA A 66 10.17 33.64 0.74
CA ALA A 66 10.95 34.38 -0.22
C ALA A 66 11.40 35.71 0.42
N VAL A 67 12.67 36.03 0.22
CA VAL A 67 13.26 37.35 0.46
C VAL A 67 13.02 38.21 -0.78
#